data_AF-A0A6A7MB56-F1
#
_entry.id   AF-A0A6A7MB56-F1
#
_cell.length_a   1.000
_cell.length_b   1.000
_cell.length_c   1.000
_cell.angle_alpha   90.00
_cell.angle_beta   90.00
_cell.angle_gamma   90.00
#
_symmetry.space_group_name_H-M   'P 1'
#
loop_
_entity.id
_entity.type
_entity.pdbx_description
1 polymer ?
#
loop_
_entity_poly.entity_id
_entity_poly.type
_entity_poly.pdbx_seq_one_letter_code
_entity_poly.pdbx_strand_id
1 'polypeptide(L)' 'MRLCITKSPYSWAGTQIEKAGYTGVRGLQRTPDGVWHAAARDSRNASGAVALDSQGRLRRPDDRSILSP' A
#
# COMPACT_ATOMS: atom_id res chain seq x y z
N MET A 1 -31.09 -5.63 -12.35
CA MET A 1 -30.30 -4.93 -11.31
C MET A 1 -28.85 -5.39 -11.40
N ARG A 2 -27.95 -4.57 -11.94
CA ARG A 2 -26.50 -4.85 -11.85
C ARG A 2 -26.07 -4.42 -10.45
N LEU A 3 -25.80 -5.39 -9.59
CA LEU A 3 -25.01 -5.15 -8.38
C LEU A 3 -23.64 -4.70 -8.87
N CYS A 4 -23.45 -3.40 -9.03
CA CYS A 4 -22.14 -2.80 -9.02
C CYS A 4 -21.57 -3.14 -7.65
N ILE A 5 -20.91 -4.29 -7.56
CA ILE A 5 -19.87 -4.50 -6.56
C ILE A 5 -18.90 -3.38 -6.88
N THR A 6 -19.11 -2.21 -6.28
CA THR A 6 -18.09 -1.20 -6.22
C THR A 6 -16.97 -1.98 -5.54
N LYS A 7 -15.97 -2.39 -6.33
CA LYS A 7 -14.74 -2.85 -5.75
C LYS A 7 -14.23 -1.62 -5.04
N SER A 8 -14.65 -1.47 -3.79
CA SER A 8 -14.10 -0.56 -2.81
C SER A 8 -12.60 -0.67 -3.05
N PRO A 9 -11.97 0.34 -3.66
CA PRO A 9 -10.61 0.17 -4.17
C PRO A 9 -9.63 -0.01 -2.99
N TYR A 10 -10.13 0.10 -1.76
CA TYR A 10 -9.56 -0.37 -0.52
C TYR A 10 -9.14 -1.87 -0.51
N SER A 11 -9.80 -2.79 -1.23
CA SER A 11 -9.48 -4.22 -1.09
C SER A 11 -8.21 -4.64 -1.84
N TRP A 12 -8.03 -4.17 -3.07
CA TRP A 12 -6.95 -4.66 -3.93
C TRP A 12 -5.57 -4.18 -3.44
N ALA A 13 -5.48 -2.95 -2.93
CA ALA A 13 -4.22 -2.39 -2.48
C ALA A 13 -3.70 -3.12 -1.23
N GLY A 14 -4.58 -3.46 -0.28
CA GLY A 14 -4.24 -4.31 0.86
C GLY A 14 -3.72 -5.69 0.41
N THR A 15 -4.46 -6.37 -0.47
CA THR A 15 -4.04 -7.68 -1.01
C THR A 15 -2.69 -7.63 -1.74
N GLN A 16 -2.39 -6.54 -2.46
CA GLN A 16 -1.10 -6.38 -3.14
C GLN A 16 0.04 -6.19 -2.16
N ILE A 17 -0.17 -5.39 -1.10
CA ILE A 17 0.79 -5.22 -0.01
C ILE A 17 1.07 -6.58 0.65
N GLU A 18 0.02 -7.37 0.93
CA GLU A 18 0.16 -8.70 1.51
C GLU A 18 0.91 -9.69 0.61
N LYS A 19 0.61 -9.68 -0.71
CA LYS A 19 1.35 -10.50 -1.69
C LYS A 19 2.84 -10.19 -1.76
N ALA A 20 3.24 -8.98 -1.42
CA ALA A 20 4.63 -8.59 -1.41
C ALA A 20 5.39 -9.00 -0.13
N GLY A 21 4.74 -9.76 0.76
CA GLY A 21 5.36 -10.27 1.98
C GLY A 21 5.20 -9.33 3.18
N TYR A 22 4.34 -8.31 3.07
CA TYR A 22 3.95 -7.51 4.22
C TYR A 22 2.76 -8.13 4.93
N THR A 23 2.65 -7.94 6.24
CA THR A 23 1.56 -8.45 7.07
C THR A 23 0.97 -7.34 7.93
N GLY A 24 -0.28 -7.50 8.37
CA GLY A 24 -0.91 -6.54 9.26
C GLY A 24 -1.10 -5.15 8.64
N VAL A 25 -1.52 -5.10 7.36
CA VAL A 25 -1.80 -3.86 6.64
C VAL A 25 -2.93 -3.10 7.34
N ARG A 26 -2.67 -1.86 7.73
CA ARG A 26 -3.60 -1.00 8.47
C ARG A 26 -3.52 0.43 7.97
N GLY A 27 -4.61 1.19 8.14
CA GLY A 27 -4.66 2.60 7.77
C GLY A 27 -4.48 2.83 6.26
N LEU A 28 -5.03 1.94 5.43
CA LEU A 28 -4.95 2.05 3.98
C LEU A 28 -5.76 3.26 3.50
N GLN A 29 -5.06 4.28 3.02
CA GLN A 29 -5.63 5.55 2.57
C GLN A 29 -5.14 5.85 1.15
N ARG A 30 -6.07 6.19 0.26
CA ARG A 30 -5.73 6.65 -1.08
C ARG A 30 -5.50 8.16 -1.07
N THR A 31 -4.39 8.62 -1.60
CA THR A 31 -4.12 10.03 -1.87
C THR A 31 -4.78 10.48 -3.18
N PRO A 32 -5.00 11.79 -3.37
CA PRO A 32 -5.54 12.35 -4.60
C PRO A 32 -4.71 12.00 -5.84
N ASP A 33 -3.39 11.83 -5.67
CA ASP A 33 -2.44 11.42 -6.71
C ASP A 33 -2.61 9.95 -7.15
N GLY A 34 -3.53 9.22 -6.51
CA GLY A 34 -3.84 7.83 -6.83
C GLY A 34 -2.92 6.81 -6.15
N VAL A 35 -2.06 7.26 -5.22
CA VAL A 35 -1.18 6.39 -4.42
C VAL A 35 -1.91 5.94 -3.15
N TRP A 36 -1.73 4.69 -2.78
CA TRP A 36 -2.25 4.11 -1.55
C TRP A 36 -1.16 4.08 -0.50
N HIS A 37 -1.39 4.75 0.62
CA HIS A 37 -0.51 4.72 1.77
C HIS A 37 -1.11 3.78 2.82
N ALA A 38 -0.30 2.89 3.36
CA ALA A 38 -0.69 2.06 4.49
C ALA A 38 0.50 1.86 5.44
N ALA A 39 0.21 1.50 6.68
CA ALA A 39 1.20 0.93 7.57
C ALA A 39 1.12 -0.60 7.45
N ALA A 40 2.25 -1.26 7.21
CA ALA A 40 2.32 -2.71 7.15
C ALA A 40 3.64 -3.20 7.75
N ARG A 41 3.69 -4.46 8.17
CA ARG A 41 4.89 -5.06 8.76
C ARG A 41 5.62 -5.89 7.70
N ASP A 42 6.91 -5.65 7.52
CA ASP A 42 7.73 -6.48 6.62
C ASP A 42 7.92 -7.89 7.22
N SER A 43 8.47 -8.82 6.43
CA SER A 43 8.91 -10.17 6.86
C SER A 43 9.71 -10.20 8.16
N ARG A 44 10.43 -9.12 8.48
CA ARG A 44 11.20 -8.95 9.73
C ARG A 44 10.34 -8.51 10.94
N ASN A 45 9.02 -8.49 10.79
CA ASN A 45 8.06 -7.91 11.75
C ASN A 45 8.30 -6.41 12.04
N ALA A 46 9.08 -5.73 11.19
CA ALA A 46 9.33 -4.31 11.28
C ALA A 46 8.13 -3.55 10.72
N SER A 47 7.51 -2.70 11.52
CA SER A 47 6.42 -1.84 11.06
C SER A 47 7.00 -0.73 10.17
N GLY A 48 6.52 -0.65 8.93
CA GLY A 48 6.92 0.36 7.96
C GLY A 48 5.71 0.99 7.27
N ALA A 49 5.85 2.24 6.87
CA ALA A 49 4.94 2.81 5.90
C ALA A 49 5.20 2.14 4.54
N VAL A 50 4.14 1.80 3.82
CA VAL A 50 4.20 1.30 2.44
C VAL A 50 3.33 2.20 1.58
N ALA A 51 3.86 2.60 0.43
CA ALA A 51 3.09 3.26 -0.60
C ALA A 51 2.87 2.27 -1.75
N LEU A 52 1.68 2.22 -2.32
CA LEU A 52 1.35 1.42 -3.48
C LEU A 52 0.81 2.36 -4.55
N ASP A 53 1.47 2.44 -5.69
CA ASP A 53 1.01 3.30 -6.78
C ASP A 53 -0.29 2.79 -7.43
N SER A 54 -0.87 3.61 -8.31
CA SER A 54 -2.10 3.30 -9.03
C SER A 54 -1.99 2.12 -10.01
N GLN A 55 -0.77 1.71 -10.36
CA GLN A 55 -0.46 0.52 -11.15
C GLN A 55 -0.17 -0.71 -10.29
N GLY A 56 -0.17 -0.55 -8.96
CA GLY A 56 0.03 -1.63 -8.01
C GLY A 56 1.48 -2.00 -7.73
N ARG A 57 2.43 -1.08 -7.94
CA ARG A 57 3.80 -1.30 -7.45
C ARG A 57 4.00 -0.68 -6.08
N LEU A 58 4.73 -1.39 -5.24
CA LEU A 58 5.08 -0.93 -3.91
C LEU A 58 6.30 -0.03 -3.96
N ARG A 59 6.15 1.17 -3.41
CA ARG A 59 7.23 2.08 -3.09
C ARG A 59 7.49 1.98 -1.59
N ARG A 60 8.66 1.44 -1.24
CA ARG A 60 9.16 1.51 0.13
C ARG A 60 9.63 2.95 0.38
N PRO A 61 9.25 3.59 1.48
CA PRO A 61 9.83 4.87 1.90
C PRO A 61 11.29 4.72 2.35
N ASP A 62 11.77 3.49 2.55
CA ASP A 62 13.20 3.18 2.81
C ASP A 62 14.06 3.21 1.54
N ASP A 63 13.51 3.65 0.40
CA ASP A 63 14.34 4.16 -0.69
C ASP A 63 14.95 5.49 -0.24
N ARG A 64 16.05 5.40 0.51
CA ARG A 64 16.88 6.53 0.98
C ARG A 64 17.49 7.38 -0.15
N SER A 65 16.95 7.35 -1.37
CA SER A 65 17.34 8.25 -2.45
C SER A 65 16.72 9.66 -2.33
N ILE A 66 15.89 9.92 -1.31
CA ILE A 66 15.24 11.24 -1.10
C ILE A 66 15.83 12.08 0.05
N LEU A 67 16.91 11.63 0.69
CA LEU A 67 17.67 12.43 1.67
C LEU A 67 19.16 12.41 1.31
N SER A 68 19.53 13.23 0.33
CA SER A 68 20.85 13.85 0.26
C SER A 68 20.62 15.35 0.09
N PRO A 69 21.00 16.21 1.05
CA PRO A 69 21.35 17.58 0.71
C PRO A 69 22.65 17.62 -0.11
#